data_AF-A0A397V740-F1
#
_entry.id   AF-A0A397V740-F1
#
_cell.length_a   1.000
_cell.length_b   1.000
_cell.length_c   1.000
_cell.angle_alpha   90.00
_cell.angle_beta   90.00
_cell.angle_gamma   90.00
#
_symmetry.space_group_name_H-M   'P 1'
#
loop_
_entity.id
_entity.type
_entity.pdbx_description
1 polymer ?
#
loop_
_entity_poly.entity_id
_entity_poly.type
_entity_poly.pdbx_seq_one_letter_code
_entity_poly.pdbx_strand_id
1 'polypeptide(L)'
;MIANVTPSINSSVDSSTTNISIQFIRPVVLSTGNITIYKDSDHTIRQRVSATSEFCKLSEDGITVNIRIISSTFNEYGEKYYVKMDNHFARIKKYNEPLREIKSGVWHLKSESRAKYPDEDVTGIIQLIPDASEKFFNFNKSERLNYFDTLKQELIDKVPVKNSKLTLGPKFETVNKSIIVQLRIDRNAASDLGQMITNKLITSFSSNTTNDLDGFQNMPGGLWDSYGTQIVSVILTYIILCLLSRILSYKVNFLSKYSIMSFHRNINKFFV
;
A
#
# COMPACT_ATOMS: atom_id res chain seq x y z
N MET A 1 -34.82 -3.45 -11.33
CA MET A 1 -34.82 -3.59 -9.85
C MET A 1 -33.66 -4.47 -9.46
N ILE A 2 -32.97 -4.13 -8.37
CA ILE A 2 -31.82 -4.88 -7.83
C ILE A 2 -32.35 -6.10 -7.09
N ALA A 3 -31.72 -7.26 -7.30
CA ALA A 3 -32.04 -8.51 -6.64
C ALA A 3 -31.19 -8.68 -5.37
N ASN A 4 -29.88 -8.50 -5.48
CA ASN A 4 -28.95 -8.64 -4.36
C ASN A 4 -27.68 -7.79 -4.59
N VAL A 5 -26.92 -7.58 -3.52
CA VAL A 5 -25.61 -6.97 -3.54
C VAL A 5 -24.61 -7.83 -2.77
N THR A 6 -23.38 -7.84 -3.24
CA THR A 6 -22.26 -8.53 -2.59
C THR A 6 -21.10 -7.55 -2.44
N PRO A 7 -20.51 -7.37 -1.25
CA PRO A 7 -20.95 -7.91 0.04
C PRO A 7 -22.36 -7.45 0.43
N SER A 8 -23.05 -8.23 1.25
CA SER A 8 -24.43 -7.90 1.65
C SER A 8 -24.50 -6.63 2.49
N ILE A 9 -25.68 -6.03 2.56
CA ILE A 9 -25.89 -4.82 3.35
C ILE A 9 -25.53 -5.09 4.83
N ASN A 10 -24.76 -4.17 5.43
CA ASN A 10 -24.21 -4.22 6.78
C ASN A 10 -23.19 -5.35 7.04
N SER A 11 -22.63 -5.98 5.99
CA SER A 11 -21.58 -6.98 6.16
C SER A 11 -20.20 -6.36 6.37
N SER A 12 -19.24 -7.20 6.74
CA SER A 12 -17.84 -6.83 6.90
C SER A 12 -17.08 -6.83 5.57
N VAL A 13 -16.10 -5.94 5.45
CA VAL A 13 -15.12 -5.83 4.36
C VAL A 13 -13.76 -5.48 4.92
N ASP A 14 -12.72 -5.60 4.11
CA ASP A 14 -11.37 -5.19 4.47
C ASP A 14 -10.54 -4.85 3.22
N SER A 15 -9.25 -4.54 3.43
CA SER A 15 -8.29 -4.20 2.37
C SER A 15 -8.02 -5.34 1.37
N SER A 16 -8.47 -6.56 1.64
CA SER A 16 -8.40 -7.71 0.73
C SER A 16 -9.65 -7.84 -0.16
N THR A 17 -10.70 -7.06 0.12
CA THR A 17 -11.92 -7.03 -0.70
C THR A 17 -11.60 -6.41 -2.06
N THR A 18 -11.53 -7.25 -3.10
CA THR A 18 -11.13 -6.85 -4.45
C THR A 18 -12.30 -6.57 -5.39
N ASN A 19 -13.53 -6.86 -4.98
CA ASN A 19 -14.71 -6.68 -5.81
C ASN A 19 -15.97 -6.46 -4.95
N ILE A 20 -16.86 -5.61 -5.44
CA ILE A 20 -18.27 -5.61 -5.04
C ILE A 20 -19.12 -5.93 -6.28
N SER A 21 -20.32 -6.44 -6.09
CA SER A 21 -21.22 -6.75 -7.19
C SER A 21 -22.67 -6.40 -6.89
N ILE A 22 -23.40 -6.10 -7.97
CA ILE A 22 -24.82 -5.82 -7.95
C ILE A 22 -25.48 -6.81 -8.90
N GLN A 23 -26.36 -7.63 -8.36
CA GLN A 23 -27.17 -8.57 -9.12
C GLN A 23 -28.54 -7.94 -9.38
N PHE A 24 -29.00 -7.99 -10.63
CA PHE A 24 -30.30 -7.46 -11.04
C PHE A 24 -31.33 -8.58 -11.22
N ILE A 25 -32.61 -8.25 -11.18
CA ILE A 25 -33.68 -9.26 -11.43
C ILE A 25 -33.78 -9.60 -12.93
N ARG A 26 -33.27 -8.71 -13.80
CA ARG A 26 -33.35 -8.83 -15.26
C ARG A 26 -32.03 -8.40 -15.89
N PRO A 27 -31.72 -8.86 -17.10
CA PRO A 27 -30.54 -8.40 -17.83
C PRO A 27 -30.51 -6.88 -18.01
N VAL A 28 -29.33 -6.31 -17.81
CA VAL A 28 -29.06 -4.87 -17.90
C VAL A 28 -27.99 -4.57 -18.95
N VAL A 29 -27.86 -3.29 -19.26
CA VAL A 29 -26.71 -2.73 -19.98
C VAL A 29 -26.12 -1.60 -19.15
N LEU A 30 -24.79 -1.48 -19.15
CA LEU A 30 -24.08 -0.38 -18.50
C LEU A 30 -24.41 0.94 -19.23
N SER A 31 -24.37 2.05 -18.48
CA SER A 31 -24.66 3.38 -19.02
C SER A 31 -23.67 4.40 -18.44
N THR A 32 -24.07 5.61 -18.06
CA THR A 32 -23.16 6.75 -17.84
C THR A 32 -23.02 7.15 -16.37
N GLY A 33 -23.80 6.55 -15.48
CA GLY A 33 -23.72 6.81 -14.05
C GLY A 33 -22.49 6.17 -13.40
N ASN A 34 -22.19 6.61 -12.18
CA ASN A 34 -21.08 6.07 -11.39
C ASN A 34 -21.58 5.22 -10.23
N ILE A 35 -20.67 4.40 -9.71
CA ILE A 35 -20.76 3.85 -8.37
C ILE A 35 -19.66 4.50 -7.52
N THR A 36 -20.01 4.98 -6.33
CA THR A 36 -19.08 5.67 -5.44
C THR A 36 -19.16 5.09 -4.04
N ILE A 37 -18.00 4.84 -3.46
CA ILE A 37 -17.80 4.38 -2.09
C ILE A 37 -17.31 5.57 -1.27
N TYR A 38 -18.03 5.86 -0.19
CA TYR A 38 -17.74 6.95 0.72
C TYR A 38 -17.41 6.40 2.11
N LYS A 39 -16.57 7.12 2.85
CA LYS A 39 -16.54 7.00 4.31
C LYS A 39 -17.85 7.51 4.89
N ASP A 40 -18.34 6.83 5.91
CA ASP A 40 -19.53 7.25 6.64
C ASP A 40 -19.21 8.40 7.61
N SER A 41 -18.00 8.42 8.18
CA SER A 41 -17.57 9.40 9.19
C SER A 41 -17.43 10.84 8.67
N ASP A 42 -16.93 11.02 7.45
CA ASP A 42 -16.60 12.35 6.89
C ASP A 42 -17.10 12.56 5.44
N HIS A 43 -17.81 11.59 4.87
CA HIS A 43 -18.29 11.59 3.48
C HIS A 43 -17.20 11.73 2.41
N THR A 44 -15.94 11.44 2.74
CA THR A 44 -14.84 11.42 1.78
C THR A 44 -14.99 10.25 0.82
N ILE A 45 -14.76 10.51 -0.46
CA ILE A 45 -14.76 9.48 -1.49
C ILE A 45 -13.52 8.62 -1.34
N ARG A 46 -13.71 7.30 -1.16
CA ARG A 46 -12.62 6.31 -1.23
C ARG A 46 -12.38 5.86 -2.65
N GLN A 47 -13.46 5.55 -3.37
CA GLN A 47 -13.39 5.11 -4.75
C GLN A 47 -14.64 5.53 -5.54
N ARG A 48 -14.48 6.07 -6.75
CA ARG A 48 -15.54 6.40 -7.70
C ARG A 48 -15.23 5.75 -9.03
N VAL A 49 -16.16 4.94 -9.52
CA VAL A 49 -16.00 4.17 -10.76
C VAL A 49 -17.15 4.49 -11.71
N SER A 50 -16.82 4.83 -12.95
CA SER A 50 -17.81 4.94 -14.03
C SER A 50 -18.24 3.55 -14.51
N ALA A 51 -19.54 3.39 -14.78
CA ALA A 51 -20.10 2.17 -15.36
C ALA A 51 -19.43 1.76 -16.68
N THR A 52 -18.87 2.70 -17.45
CA THR A 52 -18.17 2.41 -18.73
C THR A 52 -16.67 2.18 -18.57
N SER A 53 -16.13 2.24 -17.36
CA SER A 53 -14.70 2.05 -17.12
C SER A 53 -14.32 0.57 -17.08
N GLU A 54 -13.03 0.28 -17.21
CA GLU A 54 -12.48 -1.08 -17.10
C GLU A 54 -12.65 -1.73 -15.72
N PHE A 55 -12.99 -0.94 -14.70
CA PHE A 55 -13.26 -1.40 -13.35
C PHE A 55 -14.67 -1.98 -13.21
N CYS A 56 -15.57 -1.77 -14.18
CA CYS A 56 -16.90 -2.34 -14.24
C CYS A 56 -16.98 -3.44 -15.31
N LYS A 57 -17.40 -4.64 -14.90
CA LYS A 57 -17.60 -5.78 -15.82
C LYS A 57 -18.99 -6.35 -15.64
N LEU A 58 -19.74 -6.40 -16.74
CA LEU A 58 -21.02 -7.09 -16.81
C LEU A 58 -20.77 -8.59 -17.04
N SER A 59 -21.46 -9.45 -16.31
CA SER A 59 -21.45 -10.90 -16.54
C SER A 59 -22.05 -11.27 -17.90
N GLU A 60 -21.73 -12.46 -18.40
CA GLU A 60 -22.19 -12.92 -19.72
C GLU A 60 -23.72 -12.98 -19.84
N ASP A 61 -24.40 -13.36 -18.76
CA ASP A 61 -25.87 -13.37 -18.68
C ASP A 61 -26.50 -11.96 -18.61
N GLY A 62 -25.67 -10.92 -18.45
CA GLY A 62 -26.10 -9.53 -18.33
C GLY A 62 -26.78 -9.20 -17.00
N ILE A 63 -26.73 -10.07 -16.01
CA ILE A 63 -27.51 -9.94 -14.77
C ILE A 63 -26.69 -9.39 -13.61
N THR A 64 -25.37 -9.55 -13.62
CA THR A 64 -24.48 -9.13 -12.53
C THR A 64 -23.45 -8.13 -13.02
N VAL A 65 -23.34 -6.99 -12.34
CA VAL A 65 -22.23 -6.06 -12.56
C VAL A 65 -21.22 -6.25 -11.44
N ASN A 66 -19.98 -6.53 -11.81
CA ASN A 66 -18.82 -6.63 -10.93
C ASN A 66 -18.03 -5.34 -11.00
N ILE A 67 -17.65 -4.80 -9.84
CA ILE A 67 -16.92 -3.55 -9.69
C ILE A 67 -15.64 -3.84 -8.91
N ARG A 68 -14.50 -3.70 -9.59
CA ARG A 68 -13.18 -3.92 -8.99
C ARG A 68 -12.88 -2.84 -7.94
N ILE A 69 -12.42 -3.29 -6.78
CA ILE A 69 -12.05 -2.46 -5.64
C ILE A 69 -10.54 -2.49 -5.45
N ILE A 70 -9.95 -1.31 -5.20
CA ILE A 70 -8.52 -1.20 -4.85
C ILE A 70 -8.33 -1.38 -3.35
N SER A 71 -7.16 -1.90 -2.94
CA SER A 71 -6.91 -2.30 -1.54
C SER A 71 -6.97 -1.14 -0.54
N SER A 72 -6.75 0.10 -0.99
CA SER A 72 -6.87 1.30 -0.17
C SER A 72 -8.31 1.76 0.06
N THR A 73 -9.32 1.07 -0.46
CA THR A 73 -10.73 1.51 -0.32
C THR A 73 -11.28 1.25 1.08
N PHE A 74 -11.13 0.01 1.56
CA PHE A 74 -11.67 -0.47 2.83
C PHE A 74 -10.53 -0.78 3.83
N ASN A 75 -9.66 0.20 4.06
CA ASN A 75 -8.37 0.03 4.73
C ASN A 75 -8.34 0.58 6.18
N GLU A 76 -9.45 1.11 6.69
CA GLU A 76 -9.51 1.71 8.03
C GLU A 76 -10.23 0.81 9.02
N TYR A 77 -9.56 0.30 10.06
CA TYR A 77 -10.20 -0.56 11.04
C TYR A 77 -11.39 0.13 11.74
N GLY A 78 -12.56 -0.52 11.74
CA GLY A 78 -13.75 -0.04 12.45
C GLY A 78 -14.52 1.08 11.74
N GLU A 79 -13.97 1.66 10.67
CA GLU A 79 -14.66 2.62 9.82
C GLU A 79 -15.86 1.98 9.12
N LYS A 80 -16.88 2.79 8.87
CA LYS A 80 -18.03 2.39 8.05
C LYS A 80 -17.93 3.07 6.69
N TYR A 81 -18.42 2.36 5.69
CA TYR A 81 -18.51 2.89 4.34
C TYR A 81 -19.94 2.72 3.83
N TYR A 82 -20.36 3.59 2.92
CA TYR A 82 -21.59 3.39 2.16
C TYR A 82 -21.35 3.47 0.66
N VAL A 83 -22.08 2.62 -0.07
CA VAL A 83 -22.03 2.54 -1.53
C VAL A 83 -23.23 3.28 -2.09
N LYS A 84 -22.97 4.25 -2.96
CA LYS A 84 -23.97 4.96 -3.76
C LYS A 84 -23.83 4.54 -5.22
N MET A 85 -24.94 4.24 -5.88
CA MET A 85 -24.99 3.99 -7.32
C MET A 85 -25.89 5.05 -7.94
N ASP A 86 -25.36 5.84 -8.86
CA ASP A 86 -26.11 6.91 -9.51
C ASP A 86 -27.27 6.37 -10.37
N ASN A 87 -28.28 7.21 -10.57
CA ASN A 87 -29.25 6.98 -11.64
C ASN A 87 -28.51 6.90 -12.98
N HIS A 88 -28.95 6.03 -13.89
CA HIS A 88 -28.26 5.73 -15.15
C HIS A 88 -26.90 5.03 -15.02
N PHE A 89 -26.54 4.44 -13.87
CA PHE A 89 -25.40 3.52 -13.83
C PHE A 89 -25.63 2.31 -14.75
N ALA A 90 -26.84 1.76 -14.72
CA ALA A 90 -27.29 0.68 -15.60
C ALA A 90 -28.73 0.90 -16.05
N ARG A 91 -29.11 0.27 -17.16
CA ARG A 91 -30.46 0.31 -17.75
C ARG A 91 -30.99 -1.09 -17.98
N ILE A 92 -32.29 -1.30 -17.87
CA ILE A 92 -32.91 -2.59 -18.21
C ILE A 92 -32.79 -2.81 -19.72
N LYS A 93 -32.14 -3.90 -20.14
CA LYS A 93 -31.81 -4.17 -21.55
C LYS A 93 -33.04 -4.15 -22.47
N LYS A 94 -34.16 -4.72 -22.01
CA LYS A 94 -35.40 -4.85 -22.80
C LYS A 94 -36.12 -3.52 -23.05
N TYR A 95 -36.09 -2.60 -22.08
CA TYR A 95 -36.91 -1.39 -22.10
C TYR A 95 -36.10 -0.10 -22.20
N ASN A 96 -34.77 -0.20 -22.16
CA ASN A 96 -33.86 0.94 -22.09
C ASN A 96 -34.16 1.91 -20.92
N GLU A 97 -34.83 1.41 -19.88
CA GLU A 97 -35.22 2.19 -18.71
C GLU A 97 -34.05 2.28 -17.73
N PRO A 98 -33.68 3.48 -17.24
CA PRO A 98 -32.65 3.62 -16.23
C PRO A 98 -33.05 2.95 -14.92
N LEU A 99 -32.10 2.25 -14.32
CA LEU A 99 -32.30 1.66 -13.01
C LEU A 99 -32.21 2.74 -11.94
N ARG A 100 -33.11 2.62 -10.95
CA ARG A 100 -33.10 3.46 -9.76
C ARG A 100 -31.75 3.37 -9.07
N GLU A 101 -31.31 4.52 -8.57
CA GLU A 101 -30.11 4.67 -7.76
C GLU A 101 -30.13 3.79 -6.50
N ILE A 102 -28.93 3.42 -6.03
CA ILE A 102 -28.73 3.03 -4.63
C ILE A 102 -28.43 4.32 -3.88
N LYS A 103 -29.37 4.74 -3.03
CA LYS A 103 -29.26 5.98 -2.26
C LYS A 103 -28.17 5.88 -1.19
N SER A 104 -27.66 7.04 -0.79
CA SER A 104 -26.83 7.16 0.41
C SER A 104 -27.54 6.51 1.60
N GLY A 105 -26.78 5.79 2.41
CA GLY A 105 -27.30 5.14 3.61
C GLY A 105 -28.02 3.79 3.40
N VAL A 106 -28.12 3.28 2.17
CA VAL A 106 -28.79 1.97 1.92
C VAL A 106 -27.81 0.81 2.05
N TRP A 107 -26.68 0.87 1.34
CA TRP A 107 -25.68 -0.20 1.32
C TRP A 107 -24.47 0.20 2.16
N HIS A 108 -24.53 -0.10 3.46
CA HIS A 108 -23.41 0.10 4.38
C HIS A 108 -22.54 -1.15 4.46
N LEU A 109 -21.25 -0.93 4.70
CA LEU A 109 -20.23 -1.94 4.90
C LEU A 109 -19.37 -1.53 6.09
N LYS A 110 -18.95 -2.49 6.90
CA LYS A 110 -18.06 -2.23 8.05
C LYS A 110 -16.68 -2.78 7.78
N SER A 111 -15.66 -1.95 8.00
CA SER A 111 -14.29 -2.36 7.84
C SER A 111 -13.78 -3.17 9.03
N GLU A 112 -13.24 -4.34 8.75
CA GLU A 112 -12.44 -5.14 9.68
C GLU A 112 -10.96 -5.17 9.29
N SER A 113 -10.55 -4.28 8.38
CA SER A 113 -9.16 -4.19 7.93
C SER A 113 -8.22 -4.03 9.11
N ARG A 114 -7.21 -4.89 9.16
CA ARG A 114 -6.17 -4.87 10.18
C ARG A 114 -4.89 -4.30 9.56
N ALA A 115 -4.09 -3.68 10.41
CA ALA A 115 -2.74 -3.27 10.03
C ALA A 115 -2.01 -4.47 9.41
N LYS A 116 -1.55 -4.29 8.17
CA LYS A 116 -0.81 -5.30 7.41
C LYS A 116 0.61 -5.44 7.93
N TYR A 117 1.16 -4.34 8.42
CA TYR A 117 2.49 -4.25 8.98
C TYR A 117 2.44 -3.80 10.44
N PRO A 118 3.45 -4.16 11.24
CA PRO A 118 3.64 -3.58 12.56
C PRO A 118 3.63 -2.04 12.51
N ASP A 119 3.41 -1.42 13.68
CA ASP A 119 3.50 0.03 13.83
C ASP A 119 4.95 0.47 13.59
N GLU A 120 5.25 0.78 12.33
CA GLU A 120 6.54 1.19 11.82
C GLU A 120 6.36 2.35 10.85
N ASP A 121 7.24 3.34 10.94
CA ASP A 121 7.33 4.38 9.93
C ASP A 121 8.31 3.95 8.83
N VAL A 122 7.99 4.32 7.60
CA VAL A 122 8.90 4.23 6.45
C VAL A 122 9.24 5.61 5.92
N THR A 123 10.38 5.68 5.26
CA THR A 123 10.75 6.84 4.45
C THR A 123 10.49 6.52 3.00
N GLY A 124 9.74 7.38 2.33
CA GLY A 124 9.50 7.30 0.89
C GLY A 124 9.78 8.62 0.19
N ILE A 125 9.66 8.59 -1.13
CA ILE A 125 9.74 9.75 -2.00
C ILE A 125 8.42 9.84 -2.75
N ILE A 126 7.81 11.02 -2.72
CA ILE A 126 6.72 11.37 -3.62
C ILE A 126 7.26 12.23 -4.76
N GLN A 127 6.69 12.05 -5.94
CA GLN A 127 7.03 12.83 -7.14
C GLN A 127 5.83 13.65 -7.57
N LEU A 128 6.08 14.91 -7.93
CA LEU A 128 5.08 15.77 -8.58
C LEU A 128 5.09 15.58 -10.09
N ILE A 129 3.92 15.72 -10.72
CA ILE A 129 3.80 15.79 -12.18
C ILE A 129 4.58 17.00 -12.73
N PRO A 130 5.03 16.95 -13.99
CA PRO A 130 5.82 18.02 -14.58
C PRO A 130 5.14 19.40 -14.52
N ASP A 131 3.85 19.49 -14.87
CA ASP A 131 3.10 20.75 -14.89
C ASP A 131 2.99 21.39 -13.50
N ALA A 132 2.76 20.58 -12.47
CA ALA A 132 2.72 21.05 -11.08
C ALA A 132 4.10 21.49 -10.60
N SER A 133 5.16 20.79 -11.03
CA SER A 133 6.54 21.15 -10.73
C SER A 133 6.93 22.49 -11.35
N GLU A 134 6.57 22.72 -12.61
CA GLU A 134 6.76 24.01 -13.29
C GLU A 134 6.06 25.16 -12.56
N LYS A 135 4.79 24.95 -12.19
CA LYS A 135 4.02 25.91 -11.40
C LYS A 135 4.70 26.19 -10.04
N PHE A 136 5.17 25.14 -9.36
CA PHE A 136 5.83 25.27 -8.06
C PHE A 136 7.14 26.06 -8.14
N PHE A 137 7.90 25.96 -9.23
CA PHE A 137 9.13 26.75 -9.37
C PHE A 137 8.88 28.25 -9.37
N ASN A 138 7.72 28.69 -9.88
CA ASN A 138 7.31 30.09 -9.90
C ASN A 138 6.82 30.62 -8.54
N PHE A 139 6.60 29.74 -7.55
CA PHE A 139 6.18 30.14 -6.22
C PHE A 139 7.29 30.85 -5.43
N ASN A 140 6.90 31.88 -4.70
CA ASN A 140 7.73 32.50 -3.68
C ASN A 140 7.85 31.59 -2.43
N LYS A 141 8.69 31.98 -1.48
CA LYS A 141 8.96 31.17 -0.27
C LYS A 141 7.69 30.83 0.53
N SER A 142 6.77 31.78 0.69
CA SER A 142 5.53 31.57 1.45
C SER A 142 4.58 30.63 0.72
N GLU A 143 4.47 30.78 -0.60
CA GLU A 143 3.63 29.94 -1.44
C GLU A 143 4.12 28.48 -1.45
N ARG A 144 5.44 28.26 -1.49
CA ARG A 144 6.03 26.91 -1.40
C ARG A 144 5.76 26.23 -0.07
N LEU A 145 5.83 26.97 1.04
CA LEU A 145 5.50 26.44 2.37
C LEU A 145 4.01 26.08 2.43
N ASN A 146 3.14 26.99 2.00
CA ASN A 146 1.70 26.76 1.96
C ASN A 146 1.31 25.57 1.08
N TYR A 147 2.03 25.36 -0.04
CA TYR A 147 1.84 24.18 -0.89
C TYR A 147 2.09 22.88 -0.13
N PHE A 148 3.22 22.76 0.58
CA PHE A 148 3.52 21.55 1.35
C PHE A 148 2.60 21.36 2.55
N ASP A 149 2.20 22.44 3.21
CA ASP A 149 1.23 22.36 4.32
C ASP A 149 -0.14 21.88 3.82
N THR A 150 -0.59 22.41 2.68
CA THR A 150 -1.84 21.98 2.03
C THR A 150 -1.76 20.50 1.61
N LEU A 151 -0.67 20.11 0.94
CA LEU A 151 -0.46 18.73 0.52
C LEU A 151 -0.41 17.79 1.72
N LYS A 152 0.30 18.15 2.78
CA LYS A 152 0.37 17.36 4.02
C LYS A 152 -1.01 17.17 4.62
N GLN A 153 -1.82 18.23 4.69
CA GLN A 153 -3.15 18.14 5.26
C GLN A 153 -4.08 17.28 4.40
N GLU A 154 -4.05 17.44 3.08
CA GLU A 154 -4.83 16.57 2.19
C GLU A 154 -4.43 15.10 2.30
N LEU A 155 -3.14 14.80 2.48
CA LEU A 155 -2.69 13.42 2.69
C LEU A 155 -3.23 12.84 4.00
N ILE A 156 -3.30 13.64 5.08
CA ILE A 156 -3.89 13.22 6.36
C ILE A 156 -5.39 12.95 6.22
N ASP A 157 -6.09 13.78 5.45
CA ASP A 157 -7.54 13.66 5.28
C ASP A 157 -7.92 12.51 4.33
N LYS A 158 -7.09 12.26 3.31
CA LYS A 158 -7.39 11.27 2.26
C LYS A 158 -6.74 9.91 2.48
N VAL A 159 -5.72 9.79 3.32
CA VAL A 159 -5.06 8.51 3.67
C VAL A 159 -5.22 8.31 5.17
N PRO A 160 -5.51 7.09 5.66
CA PRO A 160 -5.68 6.87 7.10
C PRO A 160 -4.35 6.85 7.84
N VAL A 161 -3.77 8.03 7.99
CA VAL A 161 -2.52 8.28 8.68
C VAL A 161 -2.76 9.28 9.80
N LYS A 162 -2.18 8.99 10.96
CA LYS A 162 -2.15 9.96 12.06
C LYS A 162 -1.22 11.11 11.68
N ASN A 163 -1.61 12.36 11.91
CA ASN A 163 -0.78 13.54 11.62
C ASN A 163 0.64 13.43 12.24
N SER A 164 0.74 12.90 13.47
CA SER A 164 2.03 12.70 14.15
C SER A 164 2.97 11.73 13.43
N LYS A 165 2.46 10.91 12.51
CA LYS A 165 3.22 9.93 11.73
C LYS A 165 3.50 10.40 10.30
N LEU A 166 3.07 11.60 9.91
CA LEU A 166 3.32 12.15 8.58
C LEU A 166 4.24 13.36 8.66
N THR A 167 5.44 13.24 8.08
CA THR A 167 6.35 14.37 7.90
C THR A 167 6.61 14.60 6.42
N LEU A 168 6.33 15.81 5.95
CA LEU A 168 6.48 16.22 4.56
C LEU A 168 7.14 17.61 4.50
N GLY A 169 8.11 17.78 3.60
CA GLY A 169 8.70 19.08 3.28
C GLY A 169 9.67 19.64 4.34
N PRO A 170 10.20 20.87 4.11
CA PRO A 170 10.15 21.66 2.88
C PRO A 170 11.32 21.34 1.93
N LYS A 171 12.18 20.38 2.29
CA LYS A 171 13.31 19.97 1.45
C LYS A 171 12.79 19.16 0.27
N PHE A 172 13.17 19.58 -0.94
CA PHE A 172 12.83 18.91 -2.18
C PHE A 172 14.04 18.91 -3.11
N GLU A 173 14.05 17.98 -4.04
CA GLU A 173 15.04 17.91 -5.12
C GLU A 173 14.32 17.99 -6.46
N THR A 174 15.07 18.22 -7.53
CA THR A 174 14.54 18.26 -8.89
C THR A 174 15.19 17.16 -9.71
N VAL A 175 14.37 16.27 -10.27
CA VAL A 175 14.81 15.17 -11.14
C VAL A 175 13.98 15.23 -12.41
N ASN A 176 14.63 15.41 -13.56
CA ASN A 176 13.96 15.47 -14.86
C ASN A 176 12.78 16.46 -14.92
N LYS A 177 12.95 17.67 -14.34
CA LYS A 177 11.92 18.72 -14.20
C LYS A 177 10.77 18.40 -13.24
N SER A 178 10.72 17.20 -12.67
CA SER A 178 9.81 16.87 -11.58
C SER A 178 10.43 17.23 -10.23
N ILE A 179 9.59 17.72 -9.34
CA ILE A 179 9.94 17.88 -7.93
C ILE A 179 9.75 16.54 -7.22
N ILE A 180 10.77 16.14 -6.45
CA ILE A 180 10.69 15.00 -5.56
C ILE A 180 10.83 15.46 -4.11
N VAL A 181 10.02 14.86 -3.23
CA VAL A 181 9.94 15.25 -1.83
C VAL A 181 10.04 14.01 -0.98
N GLN A 182 10.93 14.03 0.00
CA GLN A 182 11.02 12.99 1.00
C GLN A 182 9.83 13.08 1.96
N LEU A 183 9.25 11.93 2.25
CA LEU A 183 8.13 11.75 3.16
C LEU A 183 8.48 10.68 4.19
N ARG A 184 8.17 10.93 5.46
CA ARG A 184 8.10 9.87 6.48
C ARG A 184 6.64 9.62 6.80
N ILE A 185 6.22 8.36 6.75
CA ILE A 185 4.82 7.95 6.90
C ILE A 185 4.71 6.57 7.54
N ASP A 186 3.62 6.29 8.25
CA ASP A 186 3.25 4.93 8.70
C ASP A 186 3.29 3.94 7.52
N ARG A 187 3.88 2.76 7.70
CA ARG A 187 4.06 1.76 6.63
C ARG A 187 2.74 1.28 6.02
N ASN A 188 1.66 1.18 6.80
CA ASN A 188 0.34 0.81 6.27
C ASN A 188 -0.18 1.93 5.38
N ALA A 189 -0.11 3.17 5.85
CA ALA A 189 -0.50 4.35 5.08
C ALA A 189 0.38 4.57 3.83
N ALA A 190 1.67 4.19 3.86
CA ALA A 190 2.55 4.23 2.69
C ALA A 190 2.03 3.36 1.53
N SER A 191 1.59 2.15 1.86
CA SER A 191 1.02 1.22 0.89
C SER A 191 -0.26 1.82 0.28
N ASP A 192 -1.13 2.39 1.12
CA ASP A 192 -2.38 2.99 0.67
C ASP A 192 -2.16 4.25 -0.17
N LEU A 193 -1.21 5.09 0.22
CA LEU A 193 -0.78 6.26 -0.53
C LEU A 193 -0.36 5.87 -1.96
N GLY A 194 0.49 4.85 -2.09
CA GLY A 194 0.90 4.33 -3.40
C GLY A 194 -0.30 3.89 -4.24
N GLN A 195 -1.23 3.12 -3.66
CA GLN A 195 -2.45 2.68 -4.35
C GLN A 195 -3.34 3.86 -4.78
N MET A 196 -3.46 4.91 -3.96
CA MET A 196 -4.28 6.08 -4.29
C MET A 196 -3.65 6.93 -5.39
N ILE A 197 -2.33 7.08 -5.42
CA ILE A 197 -1.61 7.78 -6.49
C ILE A 197 -1.70 7.00 -7.81
N THR A 198 -1.46 5.68 -7.80
CA THR A 198 -1.56 4.85 -9.00
C THR A 198 -2.97 4.84 -9.59
N ASN A 199 -4.00 4.85 -8.74
CA ASN A 199 -5.40 4.82 -9.15
C ASN A 199 -6.08 6.19 -9.03
N LYS A 200 -5.32 7.28 -9.19
CA LYS A 200 -5.75 8.66 -8.93
C LYS A 200 -7.10 9.02 -9.53
N LEU A 201 -7.36 8.60 -10.77
CA LEU A 201 -8.59 8.93 -11.52
C LEU A 201 -9.88 8.38 -10.88
N ILE A 202 -9.77 7.35 -10.04
CA ILE A 202 -10.92 6.72 -9.38
C ILE A 202 -10.94 6.96 -7.87
N THR A 203 -10.04 7.79 -7.32
CA THR A 203 -9.98 8.10 -5.89
C THR A 203 -10.14 9.59 -5.64
N SER A 204 -10.19 10.00 -4.37
CA SER A 204 -10.16 11.42 -3.97
C SER A 204 -8.87 12.15 -4.37
N PHE A 205 -7.83 11.44 -4.83
CA PHE A 205 -6.58 12.05 -5.30
C PHE A 205 -6.73 12.72 -6.67
N SER A 206 -7.82 12.46 -7.41
CA SER A 206 -8.13 13.16 -8.68
C SER A 206 -8.42 14.67 -8.53
N SER A 207 -8.27 15.24 -7.33
CA SER A 207 -8.61 16.63 -7.02
C SER A 207 -7.57 17.30 -6.13
N ASN A 208 -7.55 18.63 -6.19
CA ASN A 208 -6.72 19.53 -5.39
C ASN A 208 -5.22 19.18 -5.44
N THR A 209 -4.45 19.44 -4.38
CA THR A 209 -2.98 19.32 -4.40
C THR A 209 -2.52 17.86 -4.50
N THR A 210 -3.29 16.89 -3.99
CA THR A 210 -2.97 15.48 -4.25
C THR A 210 -3.04 15.08 -5.73
N ASN A 211 -3.74 15.88 -6.57
CA ASN A 211 -3.77 15.62 -8.00
C ASN A 211 -2.42 15.88 -8.68
N ASP A 212 -1.55 16.65 -8.03
CA ASP A 212 -0.21 16.93 -8.50
C ASP A 212 0.74 15.74 -8.32
N LEU A 213 0.35 14.70 -7.59
CA LEU A 213 1.19 13.52 -7.34
C LEU A 213 1.22 12.58 -8.57
N ASP A 214 2.42 12.12 -8.90
CA ASP A 214 2.71 11.24 -10.02
C ASP A 214 3.15 9.84 -9.57
N GLY A 215 3.89 9.75 -8.47
CA GLY A 215 4.38 8.49 -7.95
C GLY A 215 4.76 8.52 -6.49
N PHE A 216 4.83 7.33 -5.89
CA PHE A 216 5.38 7.08 -4.57
C PHE A 216 6.33 5.89 -4.62
N GLN A 217 7.51 6.06 -4.03
CA GLN A 217 8.51 5.00 -3.93
C GLN A 217 9.00 4.91 -2.48
N ASN A 218 8.98 3.73 -1.90
CA ASN A 218 9.67 3.49 -0.64
C ASN A 218 11.17 3.63 -0.88
N MET A 219 11.85 4.46 -0.09
CA MET A 219 13.31 4.38 -0.07
C MET A 219 13.66 3.03 0.54
N PRO A 220 14.59 2.26 -0.07
CA PRO A 220 15.11 1.08 0.59
C PRO A 220 15.60 1.54 1.97
N GLY A 221 15.15 0.84 3.02
CA GLY A 221 15.76 1.01 4.32
C GLY A 221 17.26 0.72 4.22
N GLY A 222 18.00 1.02 5.30
CA GLY A 222 19.43 0.67 5.35
C GLY A 222 19.66 -0.80 4.97
N LEU A 223 20.91 -1.18 4.68
CA LEU A 223 21.28 -2.55 4.26
C LEU A 223 20.60 -3.67 5.09
N TRP A 224 20.29 -3.37 6.35
CA TRP A 224 19.58 -4.22 7.28
C TRP A 224 18.13 -4.59 6.86
N ASP A 225 17.37 -3.67 6.26
CA ASP A 225 15.98 -3.91 5.84
C ASP A 225 15.87 -4.79 4.58
N SER A 226 16.90 -4.75 3.73
CA SER A 226 16.95 -5.54 2.48
C SER A 226 17.64 -6.89 2.66
N TYR A 227 18.68 -6.94 3.50
CA TYR A 227 19.58 -8.10 3.61
C TYR A 227 19.66 -8.68 5.02
N GLY A 228 18.73 -8.34 5.92
CA GLY A 228 18.98 -8.58 7.33
C GLY A 228 19.17 -10.05 7.71
N THR A 229 18.32 -10.93 7.20
CA THR A 229 18.48 -12.37 7.43
C THR A 229 19.80 -12.92 6.84
N GLN A 230 20.28 -12.34 5.74
CA GLN A 230 21.53 -12.74 5.08
C GLN A 230 22.75 -12.24 5.83
N ILE A 231 22.74 -10.99 6.32
CA ILE A 231 23.81 -10.42 7.15
C ILE A 231 23.97 -11.22 8.45
N VAL A 232 22.87 -11.56 9.12
CA VAL A 232 22.92 -12.41 10.33
C VAL A 232 23.45 -13.81 10.03
N SER A 233 23.04 -14.40 8.90
CA SER A 233 23.56 -15.69 8.45
C SER A 233 25.08 -15.67 8.20
N VAL A 234 25.59 -14.62 7.55
CA VAL A 234 27.03 -14.44 7.30
C VAL A 234 27.81 -14.25 8.61
N ILE A 235 27.26 -13.51 9.57
CA ILE A 235 27.91 -13.32 10.88
C ILE A 235 27.95 -14.65 11.66
N LEU A 236 26.84 -15.39 11.70
CA LEU A 236 26.76 -16.69 12.38
C LEU A 236 27.73 -17.72 11.77
N THR A 237 27.78 -17.81 10.45
CA THR A 237 28.71 -18.71 9.74
C THR A 237 30.17 -18.33 10.01
N TYR A 238 30.50 -17.04 10.02
CA TYR A 238 31.84 -16.57 10.37
C TYR A 238 32.24 -16.93 11.80
N ILE A 239 31.33 -16.73 12.78
CA ILE A 239 31.58 -17.11 14.19
C ILE A 239 31.83 -18.61 14.31
N ILE A 240 31.03 -19.45 13.65
CA ILE A 240 31.22 -20.91 13.66
C ILE A 240 32.57 -21.30 13.07
N LEU A 241 32.97 -20.68 11.95
CA LEU A 241 34.28 -20.88 11.33
C LEU A 241 35.43 -20.51 12.27
N CYS A 242 35.33 -19.40 13.01
CA CYS A 242 36.31 -19.00 14.01
C CYS A 242 36.40 -19.97 15.20
N LEU A 243 35.27 -20.54 15.64
CA LEU A 243 35.28 -21.55 16.70
C LEU A 243 35.89 -22.86 16.23
N LEU A 244 35.56 -23.32 15.01
CA LEU A 244 36.13 -24.52 14.41
C LEU A 244 37.64 -24.40 14.20
N SER A 245 38.12 -23.25 13.71
CA SER A 245 39.56 -23.02 13.52
C SER A 245 40.33 -23.04 14.84
N ARG A 246 39.75 -22.50 15.93
CA ARG A 246 40.31 -22.62 17.28
C ARG A 246 40.35 -24.06 17.76
N ILE A 247 39.27 -24.83 17.62
CA ILE A 247 39.24 -26.25 18.03
C ILE A 247 40.28 -27.06 17.24
N LEU A 248 40.39 -26.82 15.93
CA LEU A 248 41.37 -27.48 15.07
C LEU A 248 42.79 -27.13 15.49
N SER A 249 43.07 -25.85 15.78
CA SER A 249 44.36 -25.40 16.30
C SER A 249 44.70 -26.06 17.64
N TYR A 250 43.74 -26.16 18.58
CA TYR A 250 43.93 -26.89 19.84
C TYR A 250 44.24 -28.37 19.60
N LYS A 251 43.52 -29.04 18.68
CA LYS A 251 43.72 -30.46 18.38
C LYS A 251 45.08 -30.72 17.71
N VAL A 252 45.50 -29.87 16.77
CA VAL A 252 46.82 -29.97 16.13
C VAL A 252 47.95 -29.76 17.14
N ASN A 253 47.83 -28.75 18.01
CA ASN A 253 48.81 -28.50 19.08
C ASN A 253 48.86 -29.62 20.12
N PHE A 254 47.72 -30.24 20.43
CA PHE A 254 47.67 -31.41 21.32
C PHE A 254 48.34 -32.63 20.68
N LEU A 255 48.04 -32.93 19.41
CA LEU A 255 48.62 -34.05 18.67
C LEU A 255 50.12 -33.89 18.42
N SER A 256 50.60 -32.68 18.10
CA SER A 256 52.03 -32.42 17.95
C SER A 256 52.78 -32.66 19.26
N LYS A 257 52.24 -32.19 20.39
CA LYS A 257 52.78 -32.43 21.73
C LYS A 257 52.79 -33.91 22.11
N TYR A 258 51.74 -34.65 21.75
CA TYR A 258 51.65 -36.09 21.99
C TYR A 258 52.66 -36.89 21.15
N SER A 259 52.83 -36.56 19.86
CA SER A 259 53.83 -37.19 18.98
C SER A 259 55.26 -36.96 19.45
N ILE A 260 55.57 -35.73 19.89
CA ILE A 260 56.88 -35.40 20.48
C ILE A 260 57.14 -36.24 21.74
N MET A 261 56.14 -36.37 22.62
CA MET A 261 56.25 -37.21 23.82
C MET A 261 56.39 -38.71 23.51
N SER A 262 55.69 -39.25 22.52
CA SER A 262 55.83 -40.65 22.11
C SER A 262 57.18 -40.95 21.44
N PHE A 263 57.71 -39.99 20.67
CA PHE A 263 59.03 -40.12 20.05
C PHE A 263 60.14 -40.17 21.12
N HIS A 264 60.08 -39.30 22.12
CA HIS A 264 61.01 -39.33 23.25
C HIS A 264 60.93 -40.63 24.05
N ARG A 265 59.72 -41.16 24.25
CA ARG A 265 59.49 -42.43 24.97
C ARG A 265 60.00 -43.66 24.19
N ASN A 266 59.98 -43.63 22.85
CA ASN A 266 60.55 -44.69 22.02
C ASN A 266 62.07 -44.63 21.95
N ILE A 267 62.68 -43.44 21.89
CA ILE A 267 64.16 -43.30 21.97
C ILE A 267 64.70 -43.90 23.27
N ASN A 268 64.03 -43.66 24.40
CA ASN A 268 64.47 -44.21 25.70
C ASN A 268 64.31 -45.74 25.82
N LYS A 269 63.59 -46.41 24.92
CA LYS A 269 63.50 -47.88 24.88
C LYS A 269 64.60 -48.55 24.05
N PHE A 270 65.30 -47.79 23.20
CA PHE A 270 66.43 -48.29 22.41
C PHE A 270 67.78 -48.17 23.13
N PHE A 271 67.81 -47.59 24.34
CA PHE A 271 69.02 -47.34 25.14
C PHE A 271 69.06 -48.15 26.46
N VAL A 272 68.40 -49.31 26.52
CA VAL A 272 68.53 -50.28 27.63
C VAL A 272 68.99 -51.62 27.08
#